data_AF-A0A953TEN4-F1
#
_entry.id   AF-A0A953TEN4-F1
#
_cell.length_a   1.000
_cell.length_b   1.000
_cell.length_c   1.000
_cell.angle_alpha   90.00
_cell.angle_beta   90.00
_cell.angle_gamma   90.00
#
_symmetry.space_group_name_H-M   'P 1'
#
loop_
_entity.id
_entity.type
_entity.pdbx_description
1 polymer ?
#
loop_
_entity_poly.entity_id
_entity_poly.type
_entity_poly.pdbx_seq_one_letter_code
_entity_poly.pdbx_strand_id
1 'polypeptide(L)'
;MISTRVHRKVNFGRNKGFLSIAVLCAWLAGTVSTAAFQRRAPHKLRAIALLEITTGPTGTVGTQLTPIAILDNKRFHDAGIYESRPRPMAIADGVVYEAQKTGLPVGYATIISAEKKKDLWIAQGRWQLASEIQPPKPSTVTAPAPGSDRPILRRPGSSEAKPPASAPSPSTAPAAAPAPAPVEAPEDPDRPRLKRQPNSVPETLPASGKPAPARPIVSSAPGVQALVAVSDAEQTYTRSYEYIWKAGELQEAEARMRKLALAQLPTENRKGPPPELTNVVIRSFDLDLSNDAVLVLTAEVPGGSPAPAAKGAPVAPAKPVTRYVALIARLNFEGELVKLAASVTDSSRLDVAPRMEFIDAVDADGAGPAELLFREYSFDDKSFVIYGIGRTTVTTMFEGASQPLR
;
A
#
# COMPACT_ATOMS: atom_id res chain seq x y z
N MET A 1 -17.36 79.25 5.22
CA MET A 1 -17.46 77.87 5.74
C MET A 1 -18.89 77.65 6.23
N ILE A 2 -19.43 76.43 6.05
CA ILE A 2 -20.74 75.92 6.54
C ILE A 2 -21.90 76.28 5.58
N SER A 3 -22.28 75.40 4.65
CA SER A 3 -22.92 74.07 4.74
C SER A 3 -24.42 74.15 5.03
N THR A 4 -25.19 73.92 3.97
CA THR A 4 -26.64 74.02 3.82
C THR A 4 -27.34 72.73 4.25
N ARG A 5 -28.33 72.85 5.14
CA ARG A 5 -29.35 71.82 5.38
C ARG A 5 -30.42 71.88 4.31
N VAL A 6 -30.77 70.73 3.73
CA VAL A 6 -32.16 70.42 3.35
C VAL A 6 -32.44 68.95 3.64
N HIS A 7 -33.45 68.70 4.47
CA HIS A 7 -34.06 67.38 4.66
C HIS A 7 -35.06 67.11 3.53
N ARG A 8 -35.02 65.89 2.98
CA ARG A 8 -36.16 65.34 2.23
C ARG A 8 -36.32 63.86 2.58
N LYS A 9 -37.48 63.50 3.14
CA LYS A 9 -37.96 62.12 3.24
C LYS A 9 -38.40 61.63 1.86
N VAL A 10 -38.07 60.39 1.51
CA VAL A 10 -38.75 59.63 0.44
C VAL A 10 -39.01 58.22 0.93
N ASN A 11 -40.25 57.77 0.67
CA ASN A 11 -40.87 56.52 1.10
C ASN A 11 -40.44 55.31 0.27
N PHE A 12 -40.60 54.14 0.92
CA PHE A 12 -40.44 52.77 0.44
C PHE A 12 -41.26 52.43 -0.82
N GLY A 13 -40.59 51.90 -1.84
CA GLY A 13 -41.19 51.30 -3.03
C GLY A 13 -40.85 49.80 -3.13
N ARG A 14 -41.91 48.99 -3.34
CA ARG A 14 -41.96 47.52 -3.47
C ARG A 14 -40.87 46.89 -4.37
N ASN A 15 -40.05 46.01 -3.79
CA ASN A 15 -39.14 45.12 -4.52
C ASN A 15 -39.90 43.95 -5.18
N LYS A 16 -39.86 43.88 -6.51
CA LYS A 16 -39.98 42.64 -7.28
C LYS A 16 -38.56 42.10 -7.50
N GLY A 17 -38.21 41.00 -6.86
CA GLY A 17 -36.86 40.43 -7.00
C GLY A 17 -36.62 39.23 -6.08
N PHE A 18 -37.49 38.22 -6.13
CA PHE A 18 -37.33 36.99 -5.34
C PHE A 18 -37.12 35.72 -6.18
N LEU A 19 -36.76 35.86 -7.46
CA LEU A 19 -36.59 34.70 -8.35
C LEU A 19 -35.16 34.48 -8.89
N SER A 20 -34.13 34.95 -8.18
CA SER A 20 -32.73 34.80 -8.66
C SER A 20 -31.74 34.19 -7.66
N ILE A 21 -32.17 33.82 -6.45
CA ILE A 21 -31.26 33.22 -5.44
C ILE A 21 -31.30 31.68 -5.45
N ALA A 22 -32.42 31.06 -5.81
CA ALA A 22 -32.55 29.60 -5.78
C ALA A 22 -31.71 28.87 -6.85
N VAL A 23 -31.45 29.50 -8.01
CA VAL A 23 -30.66 28.89 -9.08
C VAL A 23 -29.14 29.02 -8.82
N LEU A 24 -28.71 30.03 -8.07
CA LEU A 24 -27.29 30.20 -7.71
C LEU A 24 -26.87 29.22 -6.59
N CYS A 25 -27.76 28.90 -5.66
CA CYS A 25 -27.50 27.88 -4.63
C CYS A 25 -27.46 26.46 -5.20
N ALA A 26 -28.19 26.16 -6.29
CA ALA A 26 -28.14 24.86 -6.95
C ALA A 26 -26.81 24.62 -7.69
N TRP A 27 -26.11 25.69 -8.12
CA TRP A 27 -24.77 25.59 -8.71
C TRP A 27 -23.63 25.55 -7.68
N LEU A 28 -23.85 26.09 -6.47
CA LEU A 28 -22.90 25.98 -5.35
C LEU A 28 -23.01 24.65 -4.58
N ALA A 29 -24.12 23.93 -4.68
CA ALA A 29 -24.26 22.59 -4.12
C ALA A 29 -23.68 21.48 -5.02
N GLY A 30 -23.37 21.78 -6.30
CA GLY A 30 -22.84 20.82 -7.27
C GLY A 30 -21.33 20.60 -7.20
N THR A 31 -20.57 21.48 -6.54
CA THR A 31 -19.08 21.40 -6.49
C THR A 31 -18.54 20.68 -5.25
N VAL A 32 -19.38 20.33 -4.28
CA VAL A 32 -18.96 19.53 -3.11
C VAL A 32 -18.97 18.03 -3.40
N SER A 33 -19.64 17.59 -4.47
CA SER A 33 -19.82 16.16 -4.77
C SER A 33 -18.70 15.49 -5.56
N THR A 34 -17.68 16.21 -6.04
CA THR A 34 -16.58 15.59 -6.79
C THR A 34 -15.44 15.07 -5.92
N ALA A 35 -15.30 15.55 -4.68
CA ALA A 35 -14.33 14.99 -3.72
C ALA A 35 -14.86 13.71 -3.03
N ALA A 36 -16.18 13.56 -2.95
CA ALA A 36 -16.82 12.41 -2.29
C ALA A 36 -16.80 11.13 -3.14
N PHE A 37 -16.56 11.23 -4.45
CA PHE A 37 -16.63 10.07 -5.36
C PHE A 37 -15.35 9.20 -5.35
N GLN A 38 -14.29 9.65 -4.67
CA GLN A 38 -12.99 8.96 -4.64
C GLN A 38 -12.80 8.08 -3.39
N ARG A 39 -13.49 8.38 -2.28
CA ARG A 39 -13.33 7.66 -1.00
C ARG A 39 -14.43 6.64 -0.79
N ARG A 40 -14.02 5.40 -0.56
CA ARG A 40 -14.88 4.28 -0.18
C ARG A 40 -14.86 4.08 1.33
N ALA A 41 -15.72 3.20 1.82
CA ALA A 41 -15.59 2.75 3.20
C ALA A 41 -14.29 1.93 3.34
N PRO A 42 -13.52 2.12 4.42
CA PRO A 42 -12.39 1.25 4.72
C PRO A 42 -12.85 -0.20 4.79
N HIS A 43 -12.00 -1.10 4.31
CA HIS A 43 -12.23 -2.53 4.37
C HIS A 43 -12.26 -3.00 5.82
N LYS A 44 -12.98 -4.09 6.07
CA LYS A 44 -13.12 -4.65 7.40
C LYS A 44 -11.81 -5.29 7.87
N LEU A 45 -11.14 -6.00 6.98
CA LEU A 45 -9.92 -6.74 7.29
C LEU A 45 -8.90 -6.66 6.14
N ARG A 46 -7.74 -6.09 6.39
CA ARG A 46 -6.68 -5.95 5.38
C ARG A 46 -5.31 -6.08 6.02
N ALA A 47 -4.45 -6.93 5.45
CA ALA A 47 -3.07 -7.06 5.89
C ALA A 47 -2.13 -6.31 4.94
N ILE A 48 -1.11 -5.67 5.52
CA ILE A 48 -0.02 -4.97 4.83
C ILE A 48 1.28 -5.64 5.25
N ALA A 49 2.13 -5.91 4.28
CA ALA A 49 3.43 -6.53 4.48
C ALA A 49 4.46 -5.94 3.53
N LEU A 50 5.73 -6.12 3.90
CA LEU A 50 6.84 -5.93 2.98
C LEU A 50 7.18 -7.28 2.35
N LEU A 51 7.25 -7.33 1.03
CA LEU A 51 7.73 -8.47 0.28
C LEU A 51 9.12 -8.17 -0.30
N GLU A 52 10.12 -8.96 0.09
CA GLU A 52 11.46 -8.92 -0.46
C GLU A 52 11.62 -10.10 -1.43
N ILE A 53 11.81 -9.77 -2.71
CA ILE A 53 12.01 -10.72 -3.79
C ILE A 53 13.50 -10.75 -4.12
N THR A 54 14.15 -11.89 -3.94
CA THR A 54 15.57 -12.09 -4.25
C THR A 54 15.69 -12.93 -5.51
N THR A 55 16.25 -12.35 -6.56
CA THR A 55 16.56 -13.06 -7.81
C THR A 55 18.05 -13.41 -7.81
N GLY A 56 18.36 -14.71 -7.72
CA GLY A 56 19.73 -15.22 -7.79
C GLY A 56 20.34 -15.12 -9.20
N PRO A 57 21.66 -15.27 -9.35
CA PRO A 57 22.34 -15.24 -10.64
C PRO A 57 21.84 -16.31 -11.63
N THR A 58 21.31 -17.43 -11.11
CA THR A 58 20.74 -18.55 -11.87
C THR A 58 19.25 -18.36 -12.21
N GLY A 59 18.66 -17.21 -11.86
CA GLY A 59 17.23 -16.94 -12.04
C GLY A 59 16.33 -17.53 -10.96
N THR A 60 16.89 -18.14 -9.90
CA THR A 60 16.11 -18.64 -8.76
C THR A 60 15.49 -17.46 -8.01
N VAL A 61 14.17 -17.49 -7.82
CA VAL A 61 13.42 -16.45 -7.11
C VAL A 61 13.10 -16.94 -5.70
N GLY A 62 13.70 -16.29 -4.69
CA GLY A 62 13.29 -16.41 -3.29
C GLY A 62 12.35 -15.28 -2.90
N THR A 63 11.38 -15.55 -2.04
CA THR A 63 10.57 -14.48 -1.44
C THR A 63 10.54 -14.59 0.06
N GLN A 64 10.69 -13.43 0.70
CA GLN A 64 10.57 -13.25 2.12
C GLN A 64 9.53 -12.17 2.39
N LEU A 65 8.56 -12.47 3.25
CA LEU A 65 7.51 -11.56 3.65
C LEU A 65 7.69 -11.18 5.12
N THR A 66 7.69 -9.87 5.39
CA THR A 66 7.67 -9.30 6.74
C THR A 66 6.29 -8.70 6.98
N PRO A 67 5.50 -9.22 7.94
CA PRO A 67 4.21 -8.63 8.28
C PRO A 67 4.40 -7.24 8.89
N ILE A 68 3.58 -6.26 8.50
CA ILE A 68 3.65 -4.88 9.00
C ILE A 68 2.41 -4.54 9.83
N ALA A 69 1.25 -4.47 9.17
CA ALA A 69 0.01 -4.00 9.81
C ALA A 69 -1.19 -4.85 9.39
N ILE A 70 -2.15 -4.97 10.28
CA ILE A 70 -3.48 -5.51 9.99
C ILE A 70 -4.50 -4.44 10.36
N LEU A 71 -5.25 -3.99 9.37
CA LEU A 71 -6.50 -3.29 9.61
C LEU A 71 -7.54 -4.32 10.04
N ASP A 72 -8.12 -4.16 11.22
CA ASP A 72 -9.34 -4.83 11.63
C ASP A 72 -10.34 -3.80 12.15
N ASN A 73 -11.54 -3.76 11.56
CA ASN A 73 -12.62 -2.88 11.96
C ASN A 73 -12.18 -1.41 12.14
N LYS A 74 -11.46 -0.87 11.14
CA LYS A 74 -10.93 0.53 11.09
C LYS A 74 -9.80 0.84 12.07
N ARG A 75 -9.20 -0.17 12.71
CA ARG A 75 -8.03 0.01 13.58
C ARG A 75 -6.86 -0.80 13.07
N PHE A 76 -5.69 -0.17 13.04
CA PHE A 76 -4.46 -0.86 12.70
C PHE A 76 -3.88 -1.56 13.94
N HIS A 77 -3.43 -2.78 13.73
CA HIS A 77 -2.76 -3.63 14.69
C HIS A 77 -1.43 -4.11 14.09
N ASP A 78 -0.45 -4.38 14.94
CA ASP A 78 0.80 -4.98 14.49
C ASP A 78 0.56 -6.41 13.99
N ALA A 79 0.91 -6.64 12.72
CA ALA A 79 0.64 -7.89 12.02
C ALA A 79 1.49 -9.06 12.51
N GLY A 80 2.62 -8.78 13.17
CA GLY A 80 3.50 -9.78 13.77
C GLY A 80 2.98 -10.34 15.09
N ILE A 81 1.94 -9.74 15.68
CA ILE A 81 1.32 -10.22 16.93
C ILE A 81 -0.19 -10.45 16.82
N TYR A 82 -0.87 -9.84 15.86
CA TYR A 82 -2.31 -9.97 15.70
C TYR A 82 -2.74 -11.42 15.42
N GLU A 83 -3.67 -11.91 16.24
CA GLU A 83 -4.21 -13.27 16.20
C GLU A 83 -3.13 -14.38 16.16
N SER A 84 -2.11 -14.26 17.00
CA SER A 84 -0.95 -15.17 17.05
C SER A 84 -1.21 -16.47 17.81
N ARG A 85 -2.07 -17.34 17.26
CA ARG A 85 -2.38 -18.67 17.83
C ARG A 85 -2.48 -19.73 16.70
N PRO A 86 -1.47 -20.59 16.46
CA PRO A 86 -0.12 -20.60 17.03
C PRO A 86 0.85 -19.58 16.40
N ARG A 87 0.47 -18.97 15.27
CA ARG A 87 1.24 -17.97 14.52
C ARG A 87 0.35 -16.79 14.10
N PRO A 88 0.91 -15.61 13.82
CA PRO A 88 0.14 -14.44 13.39
C PRO A 88 -0.68 -14.72 12.14
N MET A 89 -1.82 -14.04 12.02
CA MET A 89 -2.74 -14.24 10.90
C MET A 89 -2.15 -13.83 9.56
N ALA A 90 -1.36 -12.75 9.55
CA ALA A 90 -0.72 -12.23 8.34
C ALA A 90 0.23 -13.25 7.66
N ILE A 91 0.75 -14.23 8.39
CA ILE A 91 1.73 -15.19 7.88
C ILE A 91 1.24 -16.64 7.97
N ALA A 92 -0.09 -16.83 8.01
CA ALA A 92 -0.67 -18.17 7.92
C ALA A 92 -0.44 -18.77 6.52
N ASP A 93 -0.25 -20.08 6.45
CA ASP A 93 -0.01 -20.75 5.17
C ASP A 93 -1.23 -20.60 4.26
N GLY A 94 -0.96 -20.45 2.96
CA GLY A 94 -1.98 -20.26 1.93
C GLY A 94 -2.54 -18.84 1.86
N VAL A 95 -2.17 -17.91 2.77
CA VAL A 95 -2.50 -16.49 2.61
C VAL A 95 -1.82 -15.95 1.37
N VAL A 96 -2.57 -15.20 0.57
CA VAL A 96 -2.12 -14.62 -0.70
C VAL A 96 -1.98 -13.13 -0.55
N TYR A 97 -0.78 -12.64 -0.82
CA TYR A 97 -0.48 -11.22 -0.91
C TYR A 97 -0.40 -10.80 -2.36
N GLU A 98 -1.05 -9.69 -2.70
CA GLU A 98 -0.84 -8.94 -3.93
C GLU A 98 0.30 -7.95 -3.69
N ALA A 99 1.44 -8.17 -4.34
CA ALA A 99 2.55 -7.24 -4.31
C ALA A 99 2.31 -6.11 -5.30
N GLN A 100 2.46 -4.88 -4.82
CA GLN A 100 2.13 -3.67 -5.54
C GLN A 100 3.36 -2.80 -5.72
N LYS A 101 3.37 -2.05 -6.82
CA LYS A 101 4.26 -0.92 -7.07
C LYS A 101 3.40 0.25 -7.50
N THR A 102 3.53 1.38 -6.81
CA THR A 102 2.68 2.57 -7.01
C THR A 102 1.17 2.26 -7.01
N GLY A 103 0.72 1.24 -6.28
CA GLY A 103 -0.68 0.79 -6.26
C GLY A 103 -1.09 -0.16 -7.39
N LEU A 104 -0.20 -0.45 -8.35
CA LEU A 104 -0.44 -1.42 -9.41
C LEU A 104 0.12 -2.80 -9.02
N PRO A 105 -0.63 -3.90 -9.22
CA PRO A 105 -0.18 -5.25 -8.92
C PRO A 105 0.97 -5.66 -9.86
N VAL A 106 2.08 -6.08 -9.27
CA VAL A 106 3.25 -6.61 -9.96
C VAL A 106 3.24 -8.13 -9.96
N GLY A 107 2.68 -8.73 -8.92
CA GLY A 107 2.56 -10.18 -8.77
C GLY A 107 1.95 -10.56 -7.45
N TYR A 108 1.96 -11.86 -7.17
CA TYR A 108 1.33 -12.44 -6.01
C TYR A 108 2.30 -13.36 -5.28
N ALA A 109 2.31 -13.28 -3.96
CA ALA A 109 3.06 -14.17 -3.09
C ALA A 109 2.07 -15.01 -2.27
N THR A 110 2.11 -16.32 -2.45
CA THR A 110 1.34 -17.25 -1.59
C THR A 110 2.25 -17.77 -0.50
N ILE A 111 1.88 -17.56 0.76
CA ILE A 111 2.67 -18.03 1.91
C ILE A 111 2.69 -19.56 1.94
N ILE A 112 3.88 -20.13 2.04
CA ILE A 112 4.11 -21.59 2.09
C ILE A 112 4.69 -22.06 3.42
N SER A 113 5.38 -21.17 4.14
CA SER A 113 5.92 -21.44 5.46
C SER A 113 6.13 -20.14 6.20
N ALA A 114 6.13 -20.20 7.53
CA ALA A 114 6.50 -19.09 8.38
C ALA A 114 7.35 -19.55 9.54
N GLU A 115 8.30 -18.71 9.94
CA GLU A 115 9.21 -18.96 11.05
C GLU A 115 9.37 -17.71 11.91
N LYS A 116 9.62 -17.93 13.21
CA LYS A 116 9.95 -16.87 14.15
C LYS A 116 11.47 -16.84 14.34
N LYS A 117 12.15 -15.82 13.82
CA LYS A 117 13.59 -15.62 13.93
C LYS A 117 13.88 -14.48 14.90
N LYS A 118 14.52 -14.78 16.05
CA LYS A 118 14.86 -13.76 17.07
C LYS A 118 13.67 -12.86 17.42
N ASP A 119 12.55 -13.51 17.71
CA ASP A 119 11.24 -12.89 17.99
C ASP A 119 10.54 -12.16 16.83
N LEU A 120 11.16 -12.08 15.65
CA LEU A 120 10.53 -11.57 14.44
C LEU A 120 9.88 -12.69 13.61
N TRP A 121 8.61 -12.54 13.29
CA TRP A 121 7.94 -13.40 12.34
C TRP A 121 8.29 -13.03 10.90
N ILE A 122 8.75 -14.02 10.14
CA ILE A 122 8.98 -13.92 8.70
C ILE A 122 8.29 -15.09 8.01
N ALA A 123 7.85 -14.88 6.78
CA ALA A 123 7.24 -15.92 5.97
C ALA A 123 7.97 -16.08 4.64
N GLN A 124 7.99 -17.31 4.14
CA GLN A 124 8.44 -17.59 2.79
C GLN A 124 7.21 -17.83 1.92
N GLY A 125 7.31 -17.38 0.66
CA GLY A 125 6.23 -17.49 -0.29
C GLY A 125 6.65 -18.09 -1.62
N ARG A 126 5.65 -18.55 -2.37
CA ARG A 126 5.76 -18.81 -3.81
C ARG A 126 5.36 -17.54 -4.56
N TRP A 127 6.28 -17.03 -5.38
CA TRP A 127 6.06 -15.86 -6.25
C TRP A 127 5.41 -16.24 -7.57
N GLN A 128 4.49 -15.41 -8.04
CA GLN A 128 3.87 -15.50 -9.37
C GLN A 128 3.74 -14.09 -9.95
N LEU A 129 4.13 -13.87 -11.21
CA LEU A 129 3.99 -12.56 -11.84
C LEU A 129 2.52 -12.28 -12.18
N ALA A 130 2.11 -11.02 -12.11
CA ALA A 130 0.75 -10.63 -12.47
C ALA A 130 0.43 -10.95 -13.94
N SER A 131 1.43 -10.88 -14.83
CA SER A 131 1.29 -11.22 -16.26
C SER A 131 1.13 -12.72 -16.54
N GLU A 132 1.54 -13.59 -15.60
CA GLU A 132 1.40 -15.05 -15.74
C GLU A 132 0.00 -15.54 -15.34
N ILE A 133 -0.71 -14.74 -14.55
CA ILE A 133 -2.08 -15.02 -14.15
C ILE A 133 -2.99 -14.59 -15.30
N GLN A 134 -3.23 -15.51 -16.22
CA GLN A 134 -4.29 -15.33 -17.21
C GLN A 134 -5.61 -15.16 -16.45
N PRO A 135 -6.43 -14.13 -16.78
CA PRO A 135 -7.80 -14.10 -16.28
C PRO A 135 -8.48 -15.41 -16.70
N PRO A 136 -9.38 -15.98 -15.87
CA PRO A 136 -10.17 -17.11 -16.31
C PRO A 136 -10.79 -16.75 -17.65
N LYS A 137 -10.46 -17.53 -18.69
CA LYS A 137 -11.01 -17.37 -20.02
C LYS A 137 -12.52 -17.21 -19.83
N PRO A 138 -13.16 -16.12 -20.32
CA PRO A 138 -14.61 -16.01 -20.20
C PRO A 138 -15.16 -17.32 -20.74
N SER A 139 -15.88 -18.05 -19.89
CA SER A 139 -16.51 -19.29 -20.29
C SER A 139 -17.34 -18.90 -21.49
N THR A 140 -16.93 -19.33 -22.68
CA THR A 140 -17.74 -19.19 -23.87
C THR A 140 -19.00 -19.94 -23.50
N VAL A 141 -20.05 -19.20 -23.16
CA VAL A 141 -21.40 -19.73 -23.17
C VAL A 141 -21.53 -20.21 -24.60
N THR A 142 -21.47 -21.53 -24.77
CA THR A 142 -21.67 -22.18 -26.06
C THR A 142 -22.98 -21.61 -26.59
N ALA A 143 -22.89 -20.74 -27.59
CA ALA A 143 -24.05 -20.31 -28.34
C ALA A 143 -24.68 -21.61 -28.88
N PRO A 144 -25.97 -21.88 -28.60
CA PRO A 144 -26.61 -23.03 -29.17
C PRO A 144 -26.59 -22.89 -30.69
N ALA A 145 -26.16 -23.96 -31.36
CA ALA A 145 -26.07 -24.02 -32.82
C ALA A 145 -27.41 -23.61 -33.46
N PRO A 146 -27.40 -22.86 -34.58
CA PRO A 146 -28.62 -22.47 -35.25
C PRO A 146 -29.19 -23.67 -36.01
N GLY A 147 -30.42 -24.04 -35.70
CA GLY A 147 -31.19 -24.96 -36.55
C GLY A 147 -32.02 -25.99 -35.81
N SER A 148 -33.16 -25.58 -35.27
CA SER A 148 -34.43 -26.33 -35.37
C SER A 148 -35.52 -25.50 -34.71
N ASP A 149 -36.10 -24.62 -35.52
CA ASP A 149 -37.37 -23.98 -35.25
C ASP A 149 -38.47 -25.07 -35.25
N ARG A 150 -39.03 -25.36 -34.07
CA ARG A 150 -40.37 -25.97 -33.88
C ARG A 150 -40.78 -25.87 -32.40
N PRO A 151 -41.90 -25.22 -32.08
CA PRO A 151 -42.38 -25.16 -30.70
C PRO A 151 -43.03 -26.49 -30.32
N ILE A 152 -42.68 -27.03 -29.15
CA ILE A 152 -43.34 -28.21 -28.57
C ILE A 152 -44.04 -27.80 -27.27
N LEU A 153 -45.36 -28.02 -27.23
CA LEU A 153 -46.25 -27.73 -26.09
C LEU A 153 -46.00 -28.70 -24.94
N ARG A 154 -45.67 -28.17 -23.74
CA ARG A 154 -45.67 -28.95 -22.50
C ARG A 154 -47.11 -29.15 -22.01
N ARG A 155 -47.45 -30.39 -21.67
CA ARG A 155 -48.71 -30.76 -20.98
C ARG A 155 -48.38 -31.15 -19.51
N PRO A 156 -49.15 -30.72 -18.50
CA PRO A 156 -48.88 -31.02 -17.09
C PRO A 156 -49.61 -32.30 -16.62
N GLY A 157 -49.02 -32.99 -15.63
CA GLY A 157 -49.51 -34.25 -15.03
C GLY A 157 -48.75 -35.46 -15.58
N SER A 158 -48.25 -36.42 -14.81
CA SER A 158 -48.72 -37.00 -13.53
C SER A 158 -47.64 -37.93 -12.94
N SER A 159 -47.63 -38.05 -11.59
CA SER A 159 -47.25 -39.17 -10.69
C SER A 159 -46.47 -40.38 -11.25
N GLU A 160 -45.62 -41.11 -10.53
CA GLU A 160 -45.20 -41.23 -9.12
C GLU A 160 -44.34 -42.52 -9.06
N ALA A 161 -43.56 -42.67 -7.97
CA ALA A 161 -43.15 -43.94 -7.33
C ALA A 161 -41.64 -44.09 -7.06
N LYS A 162 -41.35 -44.37 -5.79
CA LYS A 162 -40.08 -44.78 -5.15
C LYS A 162 -40.42 -46.02 -4.28
N PRO A 163 -39.46 -46.63 -3.53
CA PRO A 163 -38.42 -47.65 -3.81
C PRO A 163 -38.79 -49.05 -3.23
N PRO A 164 -37.86 -50.03 -3.06
CA PRO A 164 -36.97 -50.16 -1.87
C PRO A 164 -35.51 -50.59 -2.23
N ALA A 165 -34.41 -50.24 -1.54
CA ALA A 165 -33.89 -50.54 -0.19
C ALA A 165 -33.40 -52.00 0.04
N SER A 166 -32.08 -52.18 0.25
CA SER A 166 -31.44 -53.19 1.13
C SER A 166 -29.93 -52.90 1.33
N ALA A 167 -29.49 -52.86 2.59
CA ALA A 167 -28.10 -52.85 3.12
C ALA A 167 -27.84 -54.22 3.83
N PRO A 168 -26.78 -54.50 4.66
CA PRO A 168 -25.42 -53.94 4.86
C PRO A 168 -24.26 -55.01 4.96
N SER A 169 -23.02 -54.51 5.06
CA SER A 169 -21.71 -54.92 5.69
C SER A 169 -21.34 -56.40 6.06
N PRO A 170 -20.03 -56.76 6.15
CA PRO A 170 -19.24 -56.51 7.40
C PRO A 170 -17.74 -56.19 7.24
N SER A 171 -17.13 -55.91 8.40
CA SER A 171 -15.84 -55.32 8.76
C SER A 171 -14.61 -56.26 8.69
N THR A 172 -13.41 -55.70 8.51
CA THR A 172 -12.17 -56.15 9.18
C THR A 172 -11.14 -55.01 9.27
N ALA A 173 -10.52 -54.86 10.44
CA ALA A 173 -9.40 -53.97 10.78
C ALA A 173 -8.22 -54.84 11.28
N PRO A 174 -7.06 -54.32 11.72
CA PRO A 174 -6.27 -53.15 11.32
C PRO A 174 -4.78 -53.52 11.02
N ALA A 175 -4.02 -52.73 10.24
CA ALA A 175 -2.56 -52.84 10.23
C ALA A 175 -1.84 -51.52 9.87
N ALA A 176 -0.85 -51.19 10.72
CA ALA A 176 0.30 -50.30 10.56
C ALA A 176 0.06 -48.77 10.51
N ALA A 177 0.32 -48.14 11.64
CA ALA A 177 0.53 -46.70 11.80
C ALA A 177 1.86 -46.24 11.16
N PRO A 178 1.87 -45.15 10.39
CA PRO A 178 3.02 -44.27 10.31
C PRO A 178 2.96 -43.20 11.42
N ALA A 179 4.13 -42.80 11.91
CA ALA A 179 4.32 -41.81 12.97
C ALA A 179 3.58 -40.48 12.69
N PRO A 180 3.07 -39.78 13.73
CA PRO A 180 2.34 -38.54 13.52
C PRO A 180 3.30 -37.45 13.02
N ALA A 181 2.97 -36.88 11.86
CA ALA A 181 3.37 -35.51 11.52
C ALA A 181 2.79 -34.56 12.59
N PRO A 182 3.41 -33.39 12.85
CA PRO A 182 2.88 -32.44 13.82
C PRO A 182 1.45 -32.08 13.41
N VAL A 183 0.49 -32.39 14.28
CA VAL A 183 -0.91 -32.01 14.09
C VAL A 183 -0.94 -30.49 14.24
N GLU A 184 -1.06 -29.76 13.12
CA GLU A 184 -1.46 -28.36 13.16
C GLU A 184 -2.77 -28.28 13.95
N ALA A 185 -2.79 -27.41 14.97
CA ALA A 185 -4.01 -27.16 15.72
C ALA A 185 -5.13 -26.78 14.72
N PRO A 186 -6.35 -27.33 14.86
CA PRO A 186 -7.45 -26.98 13.97
C PRO A 186 -7.68 -25.47 14.01
N GLU A 187 -7.68 -24.85 12.83
CA GLU A 187 -7.89 -23.41 12.67
C GLU A 187 -9.25 -23.02 13.26
N ASP A 188 -9.27 -22.03 14.17
CA ASP A 188 -10.47 -21.54 14.84
C ASP A 188 -11.48 -21.00 13.79
N PRO A 189 -12.72 -21.54 13.73
CA PRO A 189 -13.74 -21.11 12.76
C PRO A 189 -14.12 -19.63 12.87
N ASP A 190 -14.00 -19.02 14.05
CA ASP A 190 -14.38 -17.62 14.28
C ASP A 190 -13.23 -16.64 14.00
N ARG A 191 -12.05 -17.16 13.63
CA ARG A 191 -10.89 -16.34 13.30
C ARG A 191 -11.11 -15.57 12.00
N PRO A 192 -10.82 -14.25 11.95
CA PRO A 192 -10.86 -13.49 10.70
C PRO A 192 -9.98 -14.13 9.62
N ARG A 193 -10.38 -14.01 8.34
CA ARG A 193 -9.72 -14.68 7.21
C ARG A 193 -9.26 -13.69 6.15
N LEU A 194 -7.97 -13.78 5.81
CA LEU A 194 -7.36 -13.09 4.67
C LEU A 194 -7.59 -13.88 3.36
N LYS A 195 -7.20 -13.28 2.23
CA LYS A 195 -7.28 -13.92 0.92
C LYS A 195 -6.46 -15.21 0.88
N ARG A 196 -7.03 -16.29 0.35
CA ARG A 196 -6.37 -17.59 0.17
C ARG A 196 -6.52 -18.08 -1.27
N GLN A 197 -5.56 -18.86 -1.80
CA GLN A 197 -5.77 -19.56 -3.07
C GLN A 197 -6.84 -20.64 -2.87
N PRO A 198 -7.85 -20.78 -3.76
CA PRO A 198 -8.68 -21.98 -3.77
C PRO A 198 -7.78 -23.19 -4.06
N ASN A 199 -7.95 -24.30 -3.33
CA ASN A 199 -7.18 -25.53 -3.56
C ASN A 199 -7.35 -25.99 -5.01
N SER A 200 -6.37 -25.71 -5.87
CA SER A 200 -6.36 -26.17 -7.25
C SER A 200 -5.81 -27.59 -7.33
N VAL A 201 -6.70 -28.55 -7.56
CA VAL A 201 -6.34 -29.88 -8.07
C VAL A 201 -5.68 -29.68 -9.44
N PRO A 202 -4.53 -30.30 -9.74
CA PRO A 202 -3.83 -30.05 -11.00
C PRO A 202 -4.55 -30.77 -12.15
N GLU A 203 -5.22 -30.01 -13.02
CA GLU A 203 -5.69 -30.50 -14.32
C GLU A 203 -4.68 -30.07 -15.39
N THR A 204 -4.05 -31.07 -16.00
CA THR A 204 -3.04 -30.97 -17.04
C THR A 204 -3.61 -30.32 -18.30
N LEU A 205 -2.99 -29.26 -18.81
CA LEU A 205 -3.30 -28.71 -20.15
C LEU A 205 -2.08 -28.81 -21.08
N PRO A 206 -2.27 -29.15 -22.37
CA PRO A 206 -1.21 -29.18 -23.36
C PRO A 206 -0.90 -27.78 -23.92
N ALA A 207 0.36 -27.61 -24.33
CA ALA A 207 0.93 -26.38 -24.86
C ALA A 207 0.42 -26.01 -26.26
N SER A 208 0.23 -24.71 -26.51
CA SER A 208 0.89 -23.95 -27.59
C SER A 208 0.17 -22.63 -27.89
N GLY A 209 0.92 -21.53 -27.95
CA GLY A 209 0.48 -20.26 -28.53
C GLY A 209 1.27 -19.05 -28.03
N LYS A 210 2.22 -18.56 -28.84
CA LYS A 210 3.05 -17.36 -28.59
C LYS A 210 2.21 -16.09 -28.43
N PRO A 211 2.52 -15.22 -27.45
CA PRO A 211 2.15 -13.79 -27.51
C PRO A 211 3.36 -12.87 -27.76
N ALA A 212 3.08 -11.75 -28.42
CA ALA A 212 3.98 -10.62 -28.71
C ALA A 212 4.37 -9.83 -27.42
N PRO A 213 5.47 -9.05 -27.42
CA PRO A 213 6.14 -8.68 -26.18
C PRO A 213 5.48 -7.49 -25.45
N ALA A 214 5.03 -7.72 -24.22
CA ALA A 214 4.87 -6.69 -23.20
C ALA A 214 6.18 -6.55 -22.42
N ARG A 215 6.63 -5.32 -22.16
CA ARG A 215 7.84 -5.02 -21.39
C ARG A 215 7.68 -5.49 -19.94
N PRO A 216 8.58 -6.33 -19.39
CA PRO A 216 8.50 -6.78 -18.01
C PRO A 216 8.86 -5.64 -17.03
N ILE A 217 8.01 -5.42 -16.02
CA ILE A 217 8.16 -4.38 -14.98
C ILE A 217 8.98 -4.90 -13.77
N VAL A 218 9.31 -6.19 -13.75
CA VAL A 218 10.33 -6.75 -12.84
C VAL A 218 11.59 -6.93 -13.65
N SER A 219 12.67 -6.25 -13.29
CA SER A 219 13.96 -6.53 -13.90
C SER A 219 14.33 -7.98 -13.55
N SER A 220 14.63 -8.79 -14.56
CA SER A 220 15.28 -10.09 -14.38
C SER A 220 16.74 -9.94 -13.92
N ALA A 221 17.09 -8.78 -13.35
CA ALA A 221 18.42 -8.47 -12.88
C ALA A 221 18.62 -9.12 -11.51
N PRO A 222 19.76 -9.79 -11.28
CA PRO A 222 20.09 -10.31 -9.96
C PRO A 222 20.03 -9.20 -8.90
N GLY A 223 19.41 -9.48 -7.76
CA GLY A 223 19.26 -8.49 -6.69
C GLY A 223 18.06 -8.76 -5.79
N VAL A 224 17.92 -7.90 -4.77
CA VAL A 224 16.79 -7.89 -3.84
C VAL A 224 15.90 -6.70 -4.19
N GLN A 225 14.62 -6.96 -4.42
CA GLN A 225 13.60 -5.95 -4.63
C GLN A 225 12.59 -5.98 -3.49
N ALA A 226 12.41 -4.83 -2.83
CA ALA A 226 11.35 -4.64 -1.85
C ALA A 226 10.08 -4.11 -2.55
N LEU A 227 8.94 -4.71 -2.24
CA LEU A 227 7.61 -4.30 -2.68
C LEU A 227 6.67 -4.22 -1.47
N VAL A 228 5.71 -3.30 -1.52
CA VAL A 228 4.59 -3.34 -0.59
C VAL A 228 3.63 -4.43 -1.04
N ALA A 229 3.06 -5.18 -0.11
CA ALA A 229 2.12 -6.23 -0.43
C ALA A 229 0.89 -6.17 0.46
N VAL A 230 -0.28 -6.39 -0.12
CA VAL A 230 -1.58 -6.34 0.57
C VAL A 230 -2.30 -7.68 0.46
N SER A 231 -2.94 -8.12 1.53
CA SER A 231 -3.84 -9.28 1.51
C SER A 231 -5.20 -8.90 2.03
N ASP A 232 -6.23 -9.20 1.23
CA ASP A 232 -7.58 -8.71 1.48
C ASP A 232 -8.63 -9.64 0.86
N ALA A 233 -9.68 -9.94 1.62
CA ALA A 233 -10.80 -10.73 1.13
C ALA A 233 -11.77 -9.89 0.29
N GLU A 234 -11.83 -8.59 0.52
CA GLU A 234 -12.68 -7.64 -0.18
C GLU A 234 -12.03 -7.20 -1.52
N GLN A 235 -12.87 -6.88 -2.50
CA GLN A 235 -12.39 -6.44 -3.81
C GLN A 235 -11.72 -5.07 -3.70
N THR A 236 -10.41 -5.04 -3.93
CA THR A 236 -9.64 -3.80 -3.97
C THR A 236 -9.73 -3.18 -5.36
N TYR A 237 -9.88 -1.86 -5.43
CA TYR A 237 -9.81 -1.15 -6.70
C TYR A 237 -8.36 -0.81 -7.02
N THR A 238 -7.82 -1.50 -8.02
CA THR A 238 -6.45 -1.24 -8.50
C THR A 238 -6.37 0.08 -9.25
N ARG A 239 -5.43 0.94 -8.84
CA ARG A 239 -5.14 2.22 -9.49
C ARG A 239 -3.68 2.60 -9.26
N SER A 240 -3.11 3.31 -10.23
CA SER A 240 -1.80 3.91 -10.04
C SER A 240 -1.93 5.15 -9.15
N TYR A 241 -1.04 5.27 -8.18
CA TYR A 241 -0.79 6.50 -7.43
C TYR A 241 0.37 7.29 -8.03
N GLU A 242 1.01 6.82 -9.10
CA GLU A 242 2.09 7.54 -9.74
C GLU A 242 1.59 8.85 -10.35
N TYR A 243 2.22 9.97 -9.98
CA TYR A 243 1.87 11.27 -10.58
C TYR A 243 2.45 11.38 -11.99
N ILE A 244 1.60 11.72 -12.95
CA ILE A 244 1.99 11.85 -14.35
C ILE A 244 2.43 13.29 -14.61
N TRP A 245 3.73 13.47 -14.83
CA TRP A 245 4.32 14.76 -15.17
C TRP A 245 4.26 15.05 -16.66
N LYS A 246 4.18 16.34 -17.01
CA LYS A 246 4.50 16.76 -18.38
C LYS A 246 6.02 16.74 -18.59
N ALA A 247 6.44 16.75 -19.85
CA ALA A 247 7.84 16.75 -20.21
C ALA A 247 8.57 17.97 -19.58
N GLY A 248 9.67 17.73 -18.86
CA GLY A 248 10.48 18.76 -18.20
C GLY A 248 10.01 19.15 -16.79
N GLU A 249 8.72 19.06 -16.48
CA GLU A 249 8.17 19.48 -15.18
C GLU A 249 8.72 18.63 -14.02
N LEU A 250 8.91 17.32 -14.24
CA LEU A 250 9.48 16.43 -13.23
C LEU A 250 10.90 16.87 -12.83
N GLN A 251 11.76 17.18 -13.81
CA GLN A 251 13.14 17.58 -13.55
C GLN A 251 13.21 18.87 -12.72
N GLU A 252 12.33 19.83 -13.02
CA GLU A 252 12.21 21.06 -12.24
C GLU A 252 11.72 20.78 -10.82
N ALA A 253 10.67 19.96 -10.67
CA ALA A 253 10.12 19.60 -9.37
C ALA A 253 11.17 18.87 -8.51
N GLU A 254 11.92 17.93 -9.08
CA GLU A 254 13.00 17.25 -8.37
C GLU A 254 14.13 18.20 -7.98
N ALA A 255 14.51 19.16 -8.84
CA ALA A 255 15.54 20.14 -8.52
C ALA A 255 15.09 21.05 -7.35
N ARG A 256 13.81 21.47 -7.35
CA ARG A 256 13.21 22.21 -6.24
C ARG A 256 13.17 21.35 -4.97
N MET A 257 12.85 20.06 -5.09
CA MET A 257 12.82 19.12 -3.96
C MET A 257 14.21 18.93 -3.34
N ARG A 258 15.26 18.76 -4.16
CA ARG A 258 16.66 18.69 -3.69
C ARG A 258 17.07 19.96 -2.95
N LYS A 259 16.74 21.14 -3.50
CA LYS A 259 17.00 22.43 -2.85
C LYS A 259 16.26 22.53 -1.50
N LEU A 260 15.00 22.10 -1.45
CA LEU A 260 14.20 22.14 -0.24
C LEU A 260 14.74 21.17 0.83
N ALA A 261 15.23 19.99 0.43
CA ALA A 261 15.88 19.02 1.30
C ALA A 261 17.20 19.56 1.90
N LEU A 262 18.06 20.18 1.08
CA LEU A 262 19.27 20.84 1.55
C LEU A 262 18.96 21.98 2.53
N ALA A 263 17.84 22.70 2.33
CA ALA A 263 17.40 23.74 3.25
C ALA A 263 16.95 23.20 4.63
N GLN A 264 16.63 21.90 4.74
CA GLN A 264 16.31 21.27 6.04
C GLN A 264 17.55 20.89 6.84
N LEU A 265 18.75 20.93 6.24
CA LEU A 265 19.97 20.58 6.95
C LEU A 265 20.27 21.60 8.06
N PRO A 266 20.85 21.15 9.18
CA PRO A 266 21.33 22.02 10.24
C PRO A 266 22.33 23.07 9.72
N THR A 267 22.40 24.22 10.38
CA THR A 267 23.25 25.34 9.97
C THR A 267 24.74 25.00 9.91
N GLU A 268 25.19 23.99 10.67
CA GLU A 268 26.56 23.48 10.67
C GLU A 268 26.96 22.98 9.27
N ASN A 269 26.04 22.40 8.50
CA ASN A 269 26.29 21.95 7.13
C ASN A 269 26.55 23.09 6.14
N ARG A 270 26.28 24.33 6.54
CA ARG A 270 26.61 25.51 5.74
C ARG A 270 28.06 25.98 5.96
N LYS A 271 28.74 25.46 6.99
CA LYS A 271 30.13 25.78 7.32
C LYS A 271 31.05 24.77 6.64
N GLY A 272 31.37 25.00 5.37
CA GLY A 272 32.24 24.12 4.59
C GLY A 272 31.87 24.12 3.11
N PRO A 273 32.37 23.13 2.34
CA PRO A 273 31.91 22.89 0.98
C PRO A 273 30.39 22.70 0.95
N PRO A 274 29.70 23.14 -0.13
CA PRO A 274 28.26 22.95 -0.26
C PRO A 274 27.88 21.46 -0.07
N PRO A 275 26.90 21.16 0.80
CA PRO A 275 26.47 19.79 1.02
C PRO A 275 25.89 19.19 -0.27
N GLU A 276 26.31 17.99 -0.60
CA GLU A 276 25.82 17.21 -1.73
C GLU A 276 24.93 16.08 -1.25
N LEU A 277 23.83 15.83 -1.96
CA LEU A 277 22.94 14.71 -1.70
C LEU A 277 23.40 13.49 -2.48
N THR A 278 23.67 12.39 -1.77
CA THR A 278 23.95 11.07 -2.35
C THR A 278 22.79 10.11 -2.04
N ASN A 279 22.75 8.95 -2.71
CA ASN A 279 21.72 7.93 -2.50
C ASN A 279 20.28 8.50 -2.57
N VAL A 280 20.06 9.40 -3.53
CA VAL A 280 18.82 10.17 -3.64
C VAL A 280 17.72 9.33 -4.27
N VAL A 281 16.63 9.15 -3.52
CA VAL A 281 15.38 8.57 -4.00
C VAL A 281 14.34 9.69 -4.02
N ILE A 282 13.76 9.99 -5.18
CA ILE A 282 12.63 10.90 -5.31
C ILE A 282 11.50 10.19 -6.02
N ARG A 283 10.30 10.26 -5.45
CA ARG A 283 9.08 9.65 -6.00
C ARG A 283 7.93 10.66 -5.92
N SER A 284 7.07 10.65 -6.92
CA SER A 284 5.93 11.57 -7.03
C SER A 284 4.62 10.81 -7.11
N PHE A 285 3.62 11.24 -6.34
CA PHE A 285 2.36 10.54 -6.22
C PHE A 285 1.14 11.47 -6.28
N ASP A 286 0.04 10.96 -6.83
CA ASP A 286 -1.31 11.50 -6.67
C ASP A 286 -2.07 10.60 -5.67
N LEU A 287 -1.89 10.89 -4.38
CA LEU A 287 -2.37 10.03 -3.30
C LEU A 287 -3.90 10.07 -3.17
N ASP A 288 -4.51 11.24 -3.36
CA ASP A 288 -5.94 11.48 -3.20
C ASP A 288 -6.76 11.53 -4.51
N LEU A 289 -6.14 11.30 -5.69
CA LEU A 289 -6.73 11.52 -7.04
C LEU A 289 -7.31 12.90 -7.24
N SER A 290 -6.70 13.89 -6.61
CA SER A 290 -7.02 15.28 -6.90
C SER A 290 -6.13 15.84 -8.00
N ASN A 291 -5.22 15.02 -8.58
CA ASN A 291 -4.17 15.45 -9.48
C ASN A 291 -3.24 16.49 -8.81
N ASP A 292 -2.97 16.29 -7.52
CA ASP A 292 -2.06 17.12 -6.72
C ASP A 292 -0.79 16.32 -6.41
N ALA A 293 0.34 16.72 -6.99
CA ALA A 293 1.60 16.01 -6.81
C ALA A 293 2.13 16.09 -5.37
N VAL A 294 2.29 14.94 -4.73
CA VAL A 294 3.04 14.76 -3.49
C VAL A 294 4.38 14.13 -3.81
N LEU A 295 5.47 14.81 -3.48
CA LEU A 295 6.84 14.33 -3.66
C LEU A 295 7.39 13.83 -2.34
N VAL A 296 8.07 12.68 -2.41
CA VAL A 296 8.83 12.09 -1.30
C VAL A 296 10.28 12.02 -1.71
N LEU A 297 11.17 12.54 -0.87
CA LEU A 297 12.62 12.46 -1.04
C LEU A 297 13.24 11.78 0.16
N THR A 298 14.11 10.79 -0.07
CA THR A 298 15.08 10.30 0.92
C THR A 298 16.49 10.40 0.36
N ALA A 299 17.45 10.88 1.15
CA ALA A 299 18.83 11.06 0.71
C ALA A 299 19.84 11.00 1.87
N GLU A 300 21.10 10.83 1.51
CA GLU A 300 22.24 10.88 2.42
C GLU A 300 23.10 12.13 2.13
N VAL A 301 23.72 12.68 3.16
CA VAL A 301 24.68 13.79 3.06
C VAL A 301 25.94 13.39 3.82
N PRO A 302 27.00 12.93 3.13
CA PRO A 302 28.23 12.51 3.76
C PRO A 302 29.04 13.71 4.28
N GLY A 303 29.95 13.44 5.21
CA GLY A 303 30.98 14.42 5.61
C GLY A 303 30.49 15.57 6.50
N GLY A 304 29.31 15.45 7.11
CA GLY A 304 28.80 16.48 8.00
C GLY A 304 29.49 16.46 9.37
N SER A 305 29.66 17.62 10.01
CA SER A 305 30.00 17.67 11.43
C SER A 305 28.83 17.16 12.26
N PRO A 306 29.03 16.39 13.34
CA PRO A 306 27.92 15.98 14.20
C PRO A 306 27.21 17.19 14.82
N ALA A 307 25.95 17.00 15.21
CA ALA A 307 25.21 18.05 15.90
C ALA A 307 25.95 18.47 17.19
N PRO A 308 25.94 19.76 17.55
CA PRO A 308 26.61 20.22 18.75
C PRO A 308 26.05 19.48 19.97
N ALA A 309 26.96 18.97 20.82
CA ALA A 309 26.57 18.39 22.10
C ALA A 309 25.88 19.46 22.98
N ALA A 310 25.04 19.01 23.92
CA ALA A 310 24.45 19.89 24.92
C ALA A 310 25.54 20.76 25.59
N LYS A 311 25.21 22.02 25.91
CA LYS A 311 26.14 22.99 26.52
C LYS A 311 26.86 22.35 27.71
N GLY A 312 28.19 22.22 27.62
CA GLY A 312 29.05 21.74 28.72
C GLY A 312 29.76 20.41 28.49
N ALA A 313 29.52 19.71 27.38
CA ALA A 313 30.28 18.49 27.05
C ALA A 313 31.67 18.81 26.47
N PRO A 314 32.73 18.07 26.84
CA PRO A 314 34.06 18.24 26.27
C PRO A 314 34.04 17.99 24.75
N VAL A 315 34.59 18.93 23.99
CA VAL A 315 34.69 18.88 22.52
C VAL A 315 35.86 17.97 22.14
N ALA A 316 35.61 16.67 22.06
CA ALA A 316 36.51 15.75 21.37
C ALA A 316 36.47 16.03 19.85
N PRO A 317 37.55 15.76 19.09
CA PRO A 317 37.51 15.84 17.63
C PRO A 317 36.46 14.87 17.11
N ALA A 318 35.37 15.42 16.62
CA ALA A 318 34.19 14.65 16.29
C ALA A 318 34.35 14.02 14.91
N LYS A 319 34.18 12.69 14.84
CA LYS A 319 34.25 11.96 13.56
C LYS A 319 33.16 12.51 12.62
N PRO A 320 33.44 12.62 11.31
CA PRO A 320 32.41 13.03 10.35
C PRO A 320 31.25 12.04 10.39
N VAL A 321 30.03 12.55 10.34
CA VAL A 321 28.79 11.78 10.33
C VAL A 321 28.11 11.87 8.97
N THR A 322 27.39 10.81 8.62
CA THR A 322 26.44 10.87 7.50
C THR A 322 25.11 11.37 8.02
N ARG A 323 24.55 12.39 7.37
CA ARG A 323 23.18 12.84 7.63
C ARG A 323 22.19 12.14 6.71
N TYR A 324 21.01 11.87 7.24
CA TYR A 324 19.90 11.28 6.53
C TYR A 324 18.76 12.31 6.48
N VAL A 325 18.22 12.56 5.30
CA VAL A 325 17.10 13.49 5.10
C VAL A 325 15.95 12.72 4.48
N ALA A 326 14.78 12.81 5.09
CA ALA A 326 13.52 12.45 4.49
C ALA A 326 12.59 13.66 4.45
N LEU A 327 11.95 13.89 3.32
CA LEU A 327 11.15 15.08 3.07
C LEU A 327 9.91 14.70 2.27
N ILE A 328 8.75 15.17 2.74
CA ILE A 328 7.47 15.07 2.05
C ILE A 328 7.01 16.49 1.73
N ALA A 329 6.73 16.76 0.47
CA ALA A 329 6.24 18.05 0.01
C ALA A 329 5.08 17.87 -0.97
N ARG A 330 4.17 18.84 -1.04
CA ARG A 330 3.05 18.86 -1.99
C ARG A 330 3.17 20.08 -2.89
N LEU A 331 2.87 19.91 -4.17
CA LEU A 331 2.73 21.00 -5.11
C LEU A 331 1.43 21.76 -4.81
N ASN A 332 1.52 23.08 -4.59
CA ASN A 332 0.32 23.92 -4.48
C ASN A 332 -0.19 24.35 -5.86
N PHE A 333 -1.28 25.13 -5.88
CA PHE A 333 -1.91 25.59 -7.11
C PHE A 333 -1.06 26.61 -7.87
N GLU A 334 -0.09 27.25 -7.22
CA GLU A 334 0.93 28.11 -7.84
C GLU A 334 2.10 27.33 -8.45
N GLY A 335 2.15 26.00 -8.29
CA GLY A 335 3.25 25.17 -8.77
C GLY A 335 4.50 25.22 -7.89
N GLU A 336 4.37 25.68 -6.64
CA GLU A 336 5.43 25.67 -5.63
C GLU A 336 5.36 24.42 -4.74
N LEU A 337 6.52 23.90 -4.35
CA LEU A 337 6.61 22.78 -3.42
C LEU A 337 6.51 23.30 -1.98
N VAL A 338 5.41 22.97 -1.33
CA VAL A 338 5.17 23.26 0.08
C VAL A 338 5.57 22.03 0.90
N LYS A 339 6.51 22.20 1.83
CA LYS A 339 6.90 21.15 2.78
C LYS A 339 5.70 20.76 3.65
N LEU A 340 5.40 19.46 3.72
CA LEU A 340 4.44 18.90 4.65
C LEU A 340 5.13 18.34 5.91
N ALA A 341 6.20 17.58 5.72
CA ALA A 341 6.98 16.99 6.81
C ALA A 341 8.44 16.82 6.40
N ALA A 342 9.35 16.87 7.38
CA ALA A 342 10.75 16.53 7.17
C ALA A 342 11.29 15.83 8.42
N SER A 343 12.12 14.81 8.21
CA SER A 343 12.94 14.17 9.24
C SER A 343 14.39 14.29 8.84
N VAL A 344 15.23 14.82 9.74
CA VAL A 344 16.67 14.95 9.53
C VAL A 344 17.38 14.36 10.74
N THR A 345 18.17 13.34 10.49
CA THR A 345 18.99 12.68 11.52
C THR A 345 20.41 12.46 11.03
N ASP A 346 21.28 11.95 11.88
CA ASP A 346 22.66 11.62 11.54
C ASP A 346 23.05 10.26 12.11
N SER A 347 24.11 9.69 11.56
CA SER A 347 24.61 8.37 11.94
C SER A 347 25.05 8.23 13.40
N SER A 348 25.10 9.31 14.17
CA SER A 348 25.42 9.31 15.61
C SER A 348 24.21 9.52 16.52
N ARG A 349 23.01 9.75 15.96
CA ARG A 349 21.78 10.07 16.72
C ARG A 349 20.55 9.29 16.23
N LEU A 350 20.77 8.06 15.78
CA LEU A 350 19.69 7.17 15.32
C LEU A 350 18.78 6.70 16.47
N ASP A 351 19.18 6.92 17.72
CA ASP A 351 18.37 6.77 18.94
C ASP A 351 17.36 7.90 19.12
N VAL A 352 17.70 9.13 18.69
CA VAL A 352 16.82 10.30 18.85
C VAL A 352 15.81 10.40 17.72
N ALA A 353 16.27 10.19 16.49
CA ALA A 353 15.41 10.20 15.31
C ALA A 353 15.91 9.11 14.34
N PRO A 354 15.03 8.18 13.92
CA PRO A 354 15.44 7.10 13.05
C PRO A 354 15.76 7.61 11.64
N ARG A 355 16.64 6.87 10.95
CA ARG A 355 16.82 7.04 9.51
C ARG A 355 15.57 6.51 8.81
N MET A 356 14.93 7.37 8.04
CA MET A 356 13.76 7.00 7.23
C MET A 356 14.20 6.49 5.85
N GLU A 357 13.65 5.34 5.45
CA GLU A 357 13.75 4.78 4.10
C GLU A 357 12.34 4.69 3.50
N PHE A 358 12.12 5.35 2.37
CA PHE A 358 10.83 5.30 1.70
C PHE A 358 10.67 3.99 0.93
N ILE A 359 9.55 3.29 1.13
CA ILE A 359 9.25 2.02 0.43
C ILE A 359 8.36 2.31 -0.79
N ASP A 360 7.07 2.58 -0.56
CA ASP A 360 6.13 2.95 -1.63
C ASP A 360 4.85 3.59 -1.06
N ALA A 361 3.97 4.01 -1.96
CA ALA A 361 2.60 4.37 -1.64
C ALA A 361 1.70 3.12 -1.60
N VAL A 362 0.78 3.06 -0.65
CA VAL A 362 -0.15 1.93 -0.45
C VAL A 362 -1.50 2.44 0.03
N ASP A 363 -2.59 1.90 -0.52
CA ASP A 363 -3.93 2.04 0.05
C ASP A 363 -4.03 1.10 1.25
N ALA A 364 -3.73 1.64 2.43
CA ALA A 364 -3.56 0.87 3.66
C ALA A 364 -4.91 0.40 4.21
N ASP A 365 -5.99 1.13 3.93
CA ASP A 365 -7.31 0.86 4.47
C ASP A 365 -8.35 0.38 3.44
N GLY A 366 -8.01 0.38 2.15
CA GLY A 366 -8.91 -0.01 1.06
C GLY A 366 -9.91 1.07 0.67
N ALA A 367 -9.82 2.28 1.25
CA ALA A 367 -10.75 3.37 0.96
C ALA A 367 -10.43 4.07 -0.37
N GLY A 368 -9.29 3.79 -0.99
CA GLY A 368 -8.90 4.31 -2.29
C GLY A 368 -7.75 5.31 -2.27
N PRO A 369 -7.72 6.34 -1.40
CA PRO A 369 -6.50 7.15 -1.23
C PRO A 369 -5.32 6.30 -0.75
N ALA A 370 -4.10 6.69 -1.11
CA ALA A 370 -2.91 6.03 -0.61
C ALA A 370 -2.24 6.79 0.55
N GLU A 371 -1.67 6.00 1.43
CA GLU A 371 -0.71 6.39 2.45
C GLU A 371 0.72 6.13 1.97
N LEU A 372 1.70 6.68 2.69
CA LEU A 372 3.11 6.45 2.44
C LEU A 372 3.68 5.48 3.47
N LEU A 373 4.28 4.38 3.01
CA LEU A 373 4.98 3.43 3.87
C LEU A 373 6.47 3.76 3.92
N PHE A 374 6.99 3.88 5.14
CA PHE A 374 8.42 4.00 5.40
C PHE A 374 8.91 2.85 6.28
N ARG A 375 10.18 2.53 6.11
CA ARG A 375 10.98 1.75 7.05
C ARG A 375 11.86 2.72 7.83
N GLU A 376 11.97 2.49 9.12
CA GLU A 376 12.76 3.30 10.04
C GLU A 376 13.93 2.47 10.55
N TYR A 377 15.11 3.06 10.68
CA TYR A 377 16.29 2.42 11.26
C TYR A 377 16.81 3.21 12.44
N SER A 378 16.94 2.54 13.57
CA SER A 378 17.75 2.98 14.69
C SER A 378 19.15 2.36 14.61
N PHE A 379 19.89 2.32 15.71
CA PHE A 379 21.22 1.68 15.76
C PHE A 379 21.12 0.16 15.61
N ASP A 380 20.21 -0.45 16.36
CA ASP A 380 20.11 -1.91 16.47
C ASP A 380 18.77 -2.46 15.97
N ASP A 381 17.80 -1.58 15.72
CA ASP A 381 16.43 -1.95 15.37
C ASP A 381 15.95 -1.29 14.08
N LYS A 382 14.94 -1.92 13.46
CA LYS A 382 14.11 -1.34 12.41
C LYS A 382 12.64 -1.42 12.77
N SER A 383 11.86 -0.46 12.32
CA SER A 383 10.39 -0.44 12.43
C SER A 383 9.76 -0.01 11.10
N PHE A 384 8.44 -0.04 11.04
CA PHE A 384 7.68 0.43 9.88
C PHE A 384 6.65 1.44 10.33
N VAL A 385 6.44 2.48 9.52
CA VAL A 385 5.46 3.53 9.80
C VAL A 385 4.64 3.84 8.55
N ILE A 386 3.35 4.03 8.73
CA ILE A 386 2.41 4.40 7.66
C ILE A 386 1.94 5.84 7.93
N TYR A 387 2.18 6.73 6.97
CA TYR A 387 1.79 8.12 7.04
C TYR A 387 0.60 8.41 6.11
N GLY A 388 -0.48 8.92 6.70
CA GLY A 388 -1.56 9.56 5.99
C GLY A 388 -1.19 10.98 5.57
N ILE A 389 -1.45 11.33 4.31
CA ILE A 389 -1.07 12.61 3.74
C ILE A 389 -2.31 13.48 3.53
N GLY A 390 -2.47 14.47 4.39
CA GLY A 390 -3.47 15.52 4.23
C GLY A 390 -3.03 16.58 3.21
N ARG A 391 -3.82 17.65 3.12
CA ARG A 391 -3.48 18.80 2.26
C ARG A 391 -2.30 19.60 2.79
N THR A 392 -2.21 19.76 4.11
CA THR A 392 -1.20 20.59 4.79
C THR A 392 -0.50 19.87 5.93
N THR A 393 -0.88 18.62 6.22
CA THR A 393 -0.42 17.86 7.38
C THR A 393 -0.09 16.44 7.00
N VAL A 394 0.86 15.85 7.72
CA VAL A 394 1.15 14.41 7.70
C VAL A 394 0.73 13.84 9.06
N THR A 395 0.02 12.71 9.05
CA THR A 395 -0.45 12.04 10.26
C THR A 395 0.05 10.61 10.29
N THR A 396 0.64 10.19 11.41
CA THR A 396 0.97 8.78 11.65
C THR A 396 -0.33 7.98 11.79
N MET A 397 -0.54 7.02 10.89
CA MET A 397 -1.71 6.12 10.92
C MET A 397 -1.39 4.81 11.61
N PHE A 398 -0.14 4.35 11.50
CA PHE A 398 0.35 3.15 12.15
C PHE A 398 1.86 3.26 12.39
N GLU A 399 2.30 2.72 13.52
CA GLU A 399 3.70 2.54 13.89
C GLU A 399 3.84 1.09 14.39
N GLY A 400 4.70 0.33 13.73
CA GLY A 400 4.93 -1.08 14.05
C GLY A 400 5.96 -1.26 15.15
N ALA A 401 5.97 -2.45 15.77
CA ALA A 401 6.98 -2.78 16.76
C ALA A 401 8.39 -2.79 16.16
N SER A 402 9.36 -2.36 16.97
CA SER A 402 10.77 -2.43 16.64
C SER A 402 11.23 -3.88 16.50
N GLN A 403 12.07 -4.14 15.50
CA GLN A 403 12.60 -5.44 15.13
C GLN A 403 14.12 -5.37 15.10
N PRO A 404 14.84 -6.30 15.75
CA PRO A 404 16.29 -6.27 15.77
C PRO A 404 16.87 -6.45 14.35
N LEU A 405 17.91 -5.69 14.03
CA LEU A 405 18.64 -5.76 12.77
C LEU A 405 19.54 -7.00 12.66
N ARG A 406 19.93 -7.59 13.79
CA ARG A 406 20.90 -8.69 13.85
C ARG A 406 20.37 -9.97 14.46
#